data_AF-A0A853LJP9-F1
#
_entry.id   AF-A0A853LJP9-F1
#
_cell.length_a   1.000
_cell.length_b   1.000
_cell.length_c   1.000
_cell.angle_alpha   90.00
_cell.angle_beta   90.00
_cell.angle_gamma   90.00
#
_symmetry.space_group_name_H-M   'P 1'
#
loop_
_entity.id
_entity.type
_entity.pdbx_description
1 polymer ?
#
loop_
_entity_poly.entity_id
_entity_poly.type
_entity_poly.pdbx_seq_one_letter_code
_entity_poly.pdbx_strand_id
1 'polypeptide(L)'
;MSLANLESQIADLRKQAANIQSRWARTIDLLDADNTLTDTGKRAKLDSEHAQVSAKLSDLRKKEKELISAKRQSLEKSLFGLSSVTSSDPGQIIAYRDAQDRAARLIQADEAGEVFASAIRSDDKTLAAAVLAKALEYHWSSIIDQYVKQNPSASDQLKDLAKLQEYDAFGAILSYATMATSLRGGW
;
A
#
# COMPACT_ATOMS: atom_id res chain seq x y z
N MET A 1 -2.39 -15.61 -1.39
CA MET A 1 -2.88 -14.82 -2.55
C MET A 1 -1.69 -14.41 -3.41
N SER A 2 -1.74 -14.67 -4.72
CA SER A 2 -0.72 -14.21 -5.67
C SER A 2 -0.84 -12.71 -5.92
N LEU A 3 0.22 -12.08 -6.43
CA LEU A 3 0.17 -10.67 -6.84
C LEU A 3 -0.89 -10.45 -7.93
N ALA A 4 -0.97 -11.33 -8.94
CA ALA A 4 -1.97 -11.24 -10.00
C ALA A 4 -3.42 -11.24 -9.48
N ASN A 5 -3.72 -12.01 -8.43
CA ASN A 5 -5.05 -12.01 -7.82
C ASN A 5 -5.32 -10.69 -7.08
N LEU A 6 -4.34 -10.14 -6.36
CA LEU A 6 -4.45 -8.81 -5.76
C LEU A 6 -4.73 -7.73 -6.82
N GLU A 7 -4.00 -7.76 -7.94
CA GLU A 7 -4.16 -6.81 -9.04
C GLU A 7 -5.57 -6.85 -9.63
N SER A 8 -6.10 -8.05 -9.83
CA SER A 8 -7.49 -8.24 -10.29
C SER A 8 -8.48 -7.63 -9.30
N GLN A 9 -8.32 -7.88 -8.00
CA GLN A 9 -9.21 -7.32 -6.97
C GLN A 9 -9.13 -5.79 -6.91
N ILE A 10 -7.93 -5.21 -7.02
CA ILE A 10 -7.75 -3.76 -7.09
C ILE A 10 -8.45 -3.18 -8.33
N ALA A 11 -8.27 -3.82 -9.49
CA ALA A 11 -8.93 -3.40 -10.73
C ALA A 11 -10.47 -3.42 -10.60
N ASP A 12 -11.02 -4.45 -9.96
CA ASP A 12 -12.46 -4.56 -9.70
C ASP A 12 -12.97 -3.49 -8.74
N LEU A 13 -12.24 -3.15 -7.68
CA LEU A 13 -12.59 -2.06 -6.77
C LEU A 13 -12.59 -0.70 -7.50
N ARG A 14 -11.57 -0.44 -8.31
CA ARG A 14 -11.47 0.79 -9.11
C ARG A 14 -12.57 0.88 -10.18
N LYS A 15 -12.93 -0.24 -10.80
CA LYS A 15 -14.08 -0.31 -11.73
C LYS A 15 -15.40 0.00 -11.03
N GLN A 16 -15.59 -0.48 -9.79
CA GLN A 16 -16.76 -0.13 -8.99
C GLN A 16 -16.79 1.36 -8.67
N ALA A 17 -15.66 1.97 -8.31
CA ALA A 17 -15.56 3.41 -8.08
C ALA A 17 -15.92 4.22 -9.33
N ALA A 18 -15.38 3.86 -10.50
CA ALA A 18 -15.70 4.50 -11.77
C ALA A 18 -17.19 4.44 -12.11
N ASN A 19 -17.85 3.30 -11.82
CA ASN A 19 -19.29 3.16 -11.99
C ASN A 19 -20.08 4.05 -11.03
N ILE A 20 -19.65 4.17 -9.77
CA ILE A 20 -20.28 5.07 -8.78
C ILE A 20 -20.13 6.53 -9.23
N GLN A 21 -18.94 6.95 -9.64
CA GLN A 21 -18.67 8.30 -10.14
C GLN A 21 -19.50 8.62 -11.39
N SER A 22 -19.60 7.68 -12.33
CA SER A 22 -20.41 7.84 -13.54
C SER A 22 -21.91 7.99 -13.23
N ARG A 23 -22.41 7.24 -12.24
CA ARG A 23 -23.80 7.39 -11.76
C ARG A 23 -24.00 8.72 -11.07
N TRP A 24 -23.04 9.14 -10.24
CA TRP A 24 -23.07 10.44 -9.56
C TRP A 24 -23.15 11.60 -10.56
N ALA A 25 -22.33 11.60 -11.61
CA ALA A 25 -22.40 12.62 -12.67
C ALA A 25 -23.80 12.71 -13.30
N ARG A 26 -24.41 11.57 -13.63
CA ARG A 26 -25.79 11.54 -14.16
C ARG A 26 -26.81 12.04 -13.15
N THR A 27 -26.65 11.72 -11.87
CA THR A 27 -27.54 12.23 -10.81
C THR A 27 -27.46 13.74 -10.70
N ILE A 28 -26.26 14.33 -10.84
CA ILE A 28 -26.10 15.79 -10.89
C ILE A 28 -26.89 16.36 -12.07
N ASP A 29 -26.69 15.85 -13.29
CA ASP A 29 -27.38 16.33 -14.49
C ASP A 29 -28.91 16.25 -14.36
N LEU A 30 -29.41 15.15 -13.80
CA LEU A 30 -30.84 14.93 -13.57
C LEU A 30 -31.42 15.91 -12.54
N LEU A 31 -30.67 16.20 -11.46
CA LEU A 31 -31.11 17.16 -10.44
C LEU A 31 -31.04 18.60 -10.93
N ASP A 32 -30.06 18.92 -11.77
CA ASP A 32 -29.93 20.24 -12.37
C ASP A 32 -31.10 20.52 -13.34
N ALA A 33 -31.49 19.52 -14.14
CA ALA A 33 -32.61 19.59 -15.07
C ALA A 33 -34.01 19.51 -14.41
N ASP A 34 -34.09 19.19 -13.11
CA ASP A 34 -35.36 19.05 -12.39
C ASP A 34 -35.98 20.42 -12.06
N ASN A 35 -36.97 20.84 -12.85
CA ASN A 35 -37.68 22.10 -12.67
C ASN A 35 -38.71 22.07 -11.53
N THR A 36 -38.91 20.92 -10.87
CA THR A 36 -39.83 20.81 -9.74
C THR A 36 -39.18 21.18 -8.40
N LEU A 37 -37.85 21.28 -8.37
CA LEU A 37 -37.07 21.63 -7.19
C LEU A 37 -36.60 23.08 -7.24
N THR A 38 -36.67 23.77 -6.10
CA THR A 38 -35.98 25.04 -5.88
C THR A 38 -34.47 24.82 -5.82
N ASP A 39 -33.67 25.88 -6.00
CA ASP A 39 -32.21 25.80 -5.88
C ASP A 39 -31.76 25.26 -4.51
N THR A 40 -32.47 25.65 -3.44
CA THR A 40 -32.23 25.13 -2.09
C THR A 40 -32.55 23.65 -1.97
N GLY A 41 -33.64 23.18 -2.61
CA GLY A 41 -34.01 21.76 -2.65
C GLY A 41 -33.03 20.92 -3.48
N LYS A 42 -32.57 21.43 -4.63
CA LYS A 42 -31.52 20.80 -5.45
C LYS A 42 -30.23 20.64 -4.65
N ARG A 43 -29.81 21.70 -3.95
CA ARG A 43 -28.61 21.68 -3.12
C ARG A 43 -28.70 20.67 -1.98
N ALA A 44 -29.80 20.67 -1.22
CA ALA A 44 -29.99 19.70 -0.13
C ALA A 44 -29.96 18.25 -0.62
N LYS A 45 -30.55 17.97 -1.79
CA LYS A 45 -30.56 16.64 -2.39
C LYS A 45 -29.18 16.25 -2.92
N LEU A 46 -28.46 17.17 -3.56
CA LEU A 46 -27.07 16.99 -3.97
C LEU A 46 -26.16 16.68 -2.78
N ASP A 47 -26.30 17.41 -1.68
CA ASP A 47 -25.48 17.22 -0.48
C ASP A 47 -25.72 15.82 0.14
N SER A 48 -26.99 15.38 0.20
CA SER A 48 -27.35 14.04 0.70
C SER A 48 -26.78 12.91 -0.17
N GLU A 49 -26.93 13.03 -1.50
CA GLU A 49 -26.41 12.05 -2.46
C GLU A 49 -24.87 12.04 -2.47
N HIS A 50 -24.24 13.22 -2.39
CA HIS A 50 -22.79 13.36 -2.30
C HIS A 50 -22.24 12.69 -1.06
N ALA A 51 -22.89 12.84 0.10
CA ALA A 51 -22.49 12.17 1.33
C ALA A 51 -22.50 10.63 1.17
N GLN A 52 -23.54 10.07 0.53
CA GLN A 52 -23.64 8.63 0.28
C GLN A 52 -22.57 8.14 -0.70
N VAL A 53 -22.35 8.88 -1.79
CA VAL A 53 -21.32 8.56 -2.80
C VAL A 53 -19.93 8.60 -2.17
N SER A 54 -19.64 9.64 -1.40
CA SER A 54 -18.36 9.82 -0.72
C SER A 54 -18.09 8.70 0.29
N ALA A 55 -19.10 8.28 1.06
CA ALA A 55 -18.99 7.13 1.96
C ALA A 55 -18.64 5.84 1.21
N LYS A 56 -19.34 5.53 0.10
CA LYS A 56 -19.07 4.33 -0.72
C LYS A 56 -17.66 4.34 -1.32
N LEU A 57 -17.21 5.48 -1.83
CA LEU A 57 -15.86 5.61 -2.40
C LEU A 57 -14.78 5.49 -1.32
N SER A 58 -15.02 6.05 -0.14
CA SER A 58 -14.14 5.88 1.03
C SER A 58 -14.02 4.42 1.44
N ASP A 59 -15.14 3.67 1.47
CA ASP A 59 -15.13 2.24 1.80
C ASP A 59 -14.34 1.42 0.77
N LEU A 60 -14.50 1.69 -0.53
CA LEU A 60 -13.72 1.02 -1.56
C LEU A 60 -12.23 1.32 -1.44
N ARG A 61 -11.88 2.59 -1.18
CA ARG A 61 -10.48 3.00 -0.92
C ARG A 61 -9.90 2.27 0.29
N LYS A 62 -10.67 2.15 1.37
CA LYS A 62 -10.25 1.43 2.58
C LYS A 62 -9.99 -0.05 2.27
N LYS A 63 -10.87 -0.70 1.52
CA LYS A 63 -10.68 -2.10 1.09
C LYS A 63 -9.42 -2.29 0.25
N GLU A 64 -9.15 -1.39 -0.72
CA GLU A 64 -7.91 -1.44 -1.50
C GLU A 64 -6.67 -1.35 -0.59
N LYS A 65 -6.67 -0.39 0.37
CA LYS A 65 -5.58 -0.24 1.34
C LYS A 65 -5.39 -1.49 2.20
N GLU A 66 -6.47 -2.10 2.67
CA GLU A 66 -6.43 -3.34 3.46
C GLU A 66 -5.85 -4.50 2.67
N LEU A 67 -6.24 -4.67 1.40
CA LEU A 67 -5.72 -5.73 0.53
C LEU A 67 -4.21 -5.57 0.26
N ILE A 68 -3.77 -4.34 -0.04
CA ILE A 68 -2.35 -4.02 -0.25
C ILE A 68 -1.56 -4.26 1.03
N SER A 69 -2.05 -3.76 2.16
CA SER A 69 -1.39 -3.91 3.47
C SER A 69 -1.29 -5.38 3.89
N ALA A 70 -2.35 -6.18 3.70
CA ALA A 70 -2.34 -7.60 4.03
C ALA A 70 -1.34 -8.38 3.15
N LYS A 71 -1.26 -8.06 1.85
CA LYS A 71 -0.27 -8.70 0.96
C LYS A 71 1.15 -8.29 1.32
N ARG A 72 1.39 -7.01 1.60
CA ARG A 72 2.68 -6.47 2.06
C ARG A 72 3.15 -7.17 3.32
N GLN A 73 2.30 -7.22 4.35
CA GLN A 73 2.59 -7.90 5.61
C GLN A 73 2.87 -9.40 5.41
N SER A 74 2.14 -10.06 4.50
CA SER A 74 2.39 -11.48 4.18
C SER A 74 3.75 -11.71 3.52
N LEU A 75 4.19 -10.81 2.64
CA LEU A 75 5.50 -10.90 1.99
C LEU A 75 6.62 -10.57 2.97
N GLU A 76 6.49 -9.48 3.74
CA GLU A 76 7.44 -9.09 4.78
C GLU A 76 7.59 -10.19 5.83
N LYS A 77 6.50 -10.80 6.29
CA LYS A 77 6.56 -11.94 7.21
C LYS A 77 7.30 -13.13 6.59
N SER A 78 7.13 -13.37 5.29
CA SER A 78 7.82 -14.47 4.60
C SER A 78 9.31 -14.21 4.39
N LEU A 79 9.71 -12.95 4.18
CA LEU A 79 11.08 -12.55 3.87
C LEU A 79 11.90 -12.26 5.13
N PHE A 80 11.27 -11.64 6.13
CA PHE A 80 11.93 -11.09 7.31
C PHE A 80 11.46 -11.72 8.61
N GLY A 81 10.31 -12.38 8.62
CA GLY A 81 9.72 -12.91 9.85
C GLY A 81 10.45 -14.16 10.35
N LEU A 82 10.42 -14.36 11.68
CA LEU A 82 10.78 -15.65 12.27
C LEU A 82 9.79 -16.72 11.77
N SER A 83 10.34 -17.83 11.27
CA SER A 83 9.53 -19.02 10.99
C SER A 83 8.93 -19.57 12.28
N SER A 84 7.80 -20.29 12.18
CA SER A 84 7.12 -20.88 13.34
C SER A 84 7.98 -21.87 14.13
N VAL A 85 9.02 -22.44 13.49
CA VAL A 85 9.96 -23.37 14.11
C VAL A 85 11.08 -22.62 14.84
N THR A 86 11.53 -21.48 14.30
CA THR A 86 12.55 -20.62 14.93
C THR A 86 11.96 -19.74 16.03
N SER A 87 10.65 -19.47 16.02
CA SER A 87 9.98 -18.64 17.03
C SER A 87 9.77 -19.34 18.39
N SER A 88 10.08 -20.63 18.52
CA SER A 88 10.01 -21.35 19.81
C SER A 88 11.34 -21.39 20.57
N ASP A 89 12.44 -20.97 19.95
CA ASP A 89 13.75 -20.84 20.61
C ASP A 89 13.92 -19.41 21.15
N PRO A 90 13.98 -19.20 22.49
CA PRO A 90 14.20 -17.89 23.09
C PRO A 90 15.47 -17.19 22.56
N GLY A 91 16.54 -17.94 22.26
CA GLY A 91 17.78 -17.37 21.74
C GLY A 91 17.59 -16.70 20.38
N GLN A 92 16.83 -17.34 19.49
CA GLN A 92 16.49 -16.78 18.18
C GLN A 92 15.57 -15.57 18.27
N ILE A 93 14.63 -15.55 19.21
CA ILE A 93 13.77 -14.39 19.45
C ILE A 93 14.61 -13.19 19.92
N ILE A 94 15.56 -13.41 20.81
CA ILE A 94 16.46 -12.36 21.31
C ILE A 94 17.35 -11.86 20.17
N ALA A 95 17.98 -12.75 19.40
CA ALA A 95 18.81 -12.38 18.25
C ALA A 95 18.01 -11.60 17.19
N TYR A 96 16.75 -11.99 16.95
CA TYR A 96 15.85 -11.26 16.07
C TYR A 96 15.57 -9.85 16.57
N ARG A 97 15.26 -9.69 17.87
CA ARG A 97 15.03 -8.35 18.44
C ARG A 97 16.29 -7.48 18.36
N ASP A 98 17.45 -8.02 18.71
CA ASP A 98 18.73 -7.32 18.60
C ASP A 98 19.01 -6.86 17.17
N ALA A 99 18.80 -7.75 16.20
CA ALA A 99 18.97 -7.43 14.78
C ALA A 99 18.03 -6.29 14.33
N GLN A 100 16.76 -6.32 14.73
CA GLN A 100 15.80 -5.26 14.41
C GLN A 100 16.19 -3.93 15.07
N ASP A 101 16.57 -3.94 16.35
CA ASP A 101 17.00 -2.74 17.07
C ASP A 101 18.28 -2.13 16.49
N ARG A 102 19.21 -2.97 16.03
CA ARG A 102 20.44 -2.53 15.36
C ARG A 102 20.13 -1.95 13.98
N ALA A 103 19.31 -2.63 13.18
CA ALA A 103 18.94 -2.15 11.86
C ALA A 103 18.16 -0.83 11.94
N ALA A 104 17.30 -0.65 12.95
CA ALA A 104 16.52 0.58 13.15
C ALA A 104 17.37 1.84 13.36
N ARG A 105 18.64 1.70 13.76
CA ARG A 105 19.58 2.82 13.97
C ARG A 105 20.31 3.22 12.69
N LEU A 106 20.25 2.40 11.65
CA LEU A 106 20.89 2.68 10.38
C LEU A 106 20.09 3.74 9.63
N ILE A 107 20.71 4.88 9.36
CA ILE A 107 20.08 6.01 8.66
C ILE A 107 20.76 6.25 7.31
N GLN A 108 22.02 5.85 7.17
CA GLN A 108 22.82 6.06 5.97
C GLN A 108 23.01 4.74 5.21
N ALA A 109 22.94 4.82 3.88
CA ALA A 109 23.07 3.65 3.01
C ALA A 109 24.45 2.97 3.14
N ASP A 110 25.52 3.76 3.28
CA ASP A 110 26.89 3.23 3.37
C ASP A 110 27.11 2.44 4.67
N GLU A 111 26.69 3.01 5.80
CA GLU A 111 26.73 2.34 7.11
C GLU A 111 25.92 1.03 7.08
N ALA A 112 24.72 1.09 6.50
CA ALA A 112 23.89 -0.11 6.34
C ALA A 112 24.56 -1.16 5.44
N GLY A 113 25.25 -0.73 4.38
CA GLY A 113 26.01 -1.60 3.50
C GLY A 113 27.15 -2.33 4.23
N GLU A 114 27.87 -1.64 5.12
CA GLU A 114 28.93 -2.24 5.93
C GLU A 114 28.38 -3.29 6.90
N VAL A 115 27.29 -2.96 7.60
CA VAL A 115 26.61 -3.89 8.53
C VAL A 115 26.06 -5.10 7.76
N PHE A 116 25.45 -4.88 6.61
CA PHE A 116 24.95 -5.95 5.74
C PHE A 116 26.08 -6.87 5.28
N ALA A 117 27.16 -6.31 4.74
CA ALA A 117 28.31 -7.09 4.29
C ALA A 117 28.95 -7.89 5.44
N SER A 118 28.98 -7.33 6.64
CA SER A 118 29.43 -8.04 7.85
C SER A 118 28.52 -9.22 8.19
N ALA A 119 27.20 -8.99 8.20
CA ALA A 119 26.20 -10.02 8.46
C ALA A 119 26.30 -11.20 7.48
N ILE A 120 26.48 -10.90 6.18
CA ILE A 120 26.71 -11.92 5.16
C ILE A 120 27.99 -12.72 5.44
N ARG A 121 29.11 -12.07 5.77
CA ARG A 121 30.37 -12.78 6.06
C ARG A 121 30.27 -13.69 7.27
N SER A 122 29.42 -13.38 8.24
CA SER A 122 29.20 -14.18 9.45
C SER A 122 28.04 -15.18 9.33
N ASP A 123 27.39 -15.28 8.17
CA ASP A 123 26.14 -16.03 7.96
C ASP A 123 25.02 -15.65 8.96
N ASP A 124 25.00 -14.38 9.40
CA ASP A 124 23.96 -13.83 10.27
C ASP A 124 22.76 -13.41 9.43
N LYS A 125 21.93 -14.41 9.09
CA LYS A 125 20.73 -14.24 8.27
C LYS A 125 19.71 -13.32 8.92
N THR A 126 19.67 -13.29 10.25
CA THR A 126 18.71 -12.50 11.02
C THR A 126 19.04 -11.01 10.91
N LEU A 127 20.32 -10.63 11.10
CA LEU A 127 20.77 -9.27 10.89
C LEU A 127 20.69 -8.86 9.41
N ALA A 128 21.10 -9.73 8.48
CA ALA A 128 21.01 -9.44 7.05
C ALA A 128 19.56 -9.16 6.61
N ALA A 129 18.59 -9.93 7.10
CA ALA A 129 17.17 -9.71 6.84
C ALA A 129 16.66 -8.39 7.45
N ALA A 130 17.07 -8.05 8.67
CA ALA A 130 16.70 -6.79 9.30
C ALA A 130 17.24 -5.56 8.54
N VAL A 131 18.50 -5.63 8.08
CA VAL A 131 19.09 -4.56 7.25
C VAL A 131 18.41 -4.48 5.89
N LEU A 132 18.06 -5.61 5.27
CA LEU A 132 17.30 -5.61 4.01
C LEU A 132 15.92 -4.96 4.16
N ALA A 133 15.22 -5.22 5.27
CA ALA A 133 13.94 -4.58 5.56
C ALA A 133 14.08 -3.04 5.59
N LYS A 134 15.14 -2.53 6.23
CA LYS A 134 15.45 -1.09 6.19
C LYS A 134 15.88 -0.58 4.82
N ALA A 135 16.63 -1.36 4.07
CA ALA A 135 16.99 -1.02 2.70
C ALA A 135 15.77 -0.85 1.79
N LEU A 136 14.71 -1.65 1.97
CA LEU A 136 13.46 -1.50 1.23
C LEU A 136 12.66 -0.25 1.63
N GLU A 137 12.69 0.11 2.92
CA GLU A 137 12.03 1.31 3.43
C GLU A 137 12.69 2.60 2.92
N TYR A 138 14.02 2.61 2.85
CA TYR A 138 14.81 3.78 2.43
C TYR A 138 15.31 3.71 0.98
N HIS A 139 14.89 2.69 0.22
CA HIS A 139 15.28 2.47 -1.18
C HIS A 139 16.81 2.36 -1.41
N TRP A 140 17.54 1.70 -0.52
CA TRP A 140 18.96 1.41 -0.69
C TRP A 140 19.19 0.25 -1.67
N SER A 141 19.15 0.57 -2.97
CA SER A 141 19.20 -0.40 -4.07
C SER A 141 20.42 -1.32 -4.04
N SER A 142 21.60 -0.81 -3.65
CA SER A 142 22.83 -1.61 -3.58
C SER A 142 22.71 -2.82 -2.66
N ILE A 143 22.07 -2.67 -1.50
CA ILE A 143 21.85 -3.74 -0.52
C ILE A 143 20.81 -4.73 -1.04
N ILE A 144 19.72 -4.22 -1.63
CA ILE A 144 18.67 -5.06 -2.23
C ILE A 144 19.25 -5.94 -3.33
N ASP A 145 20.01 -5.36 -4.25
CA ASP A 145 20.65 -6.06 -5.36
C ASP A 145 21.65 -7.11 -4.86
N GLN A 146 22.43 -6.78 -3.84
CA GLN A 146 23.39 -7.71 -3.23
C GLN A 146 22.67 -8.89 -2.57
N TYR A 147 21.57 -8.65 -1.87
CA TYR A 147 20.77 -9.72 -1.26
C TYR A 147 20.16 -10.65 -2.31
N VAL A 148 19.59 -10.10 -3.39
CA VAL A 148 18.99 -10.87 -4.49
C VAL A 148 20.02 -11.77 -5.18
N LYS A 149 21.26 -11.27 -5.38
CA LYS A 149 22.35 -12.08 -5.95
C LYS A 149 22.66 -13.32 -5.11
N GLN A 150 22.53 -13.22 -3.79
CA GLN A 150 22.82 -14.32 -2.86
C GLN A 150 21.59 -15.19 -2.58
N ASN A 151 20.39 -14.64 -2.73
CA ASN A 151 19.11 -15.31 -2.48
C ASN A 151 18.19 -15.18 -3.70
N PRO A 152 18.48 -15.88 -4.82
CA PRO A 152 17.67 -15.77 -6.03
C PRO A 152 16.19 -16.12 -5.81
N SER A 153 15.89 -17.03 -4.88
CA SER A 153 14.52 -17.41 -4.52
C SER A 153 13.70 -16.28 -3.88
N ALA A 154 14.35 -15.27 -3.30
CA ALA A 154 13.69 -14.10 -2.73
C ALA A 154 13.39 -13.02 -3.78
N SER A 155 13.95 -13.13 -5.00
CA SER A 155 13.84 -12.12 -6.05
C SER A 155 12.38 -11.78 -6.37
N ASP A 156 11.53 -12.79 -6.54
CA ASP A 156 10.14 -12.57 -6.93
C ASP A 156 9.34 -11.91 -5.80
N GLN A 157 9.59 -12.27 -4.53
CA GLN A 157 8.93 -11.66 -3.39
C GLN A 157 9.36 -10.20 -3.18
N LEU A 158 10.63 -9.89 -3.43
CA LEU A 158 11.17 -8.53 -3.36
C LEU A 158 10.63 -7.66 -4.50
N LYS A 159 10.49 -8.20 -5.71
CA LYS A 159 9.82 -7.53 -6.84
C LYS A 159 8.35 -7.27 -6.52
N ASP A 160 7.65 -8.26 -5.96
CA ASP A 160 6.27 -8.09 -5.52
C ASP A 160 6.16 -6.96 -4.48
N LEU A 161 7.06 -6.90 -3.47
CA LEU A 161 7.08 -5.83 -2.48
C LEU A 161 7.33 -4.45 -3.09
N ALA A 162 8.30 -4.33 -4.01
CA ALA A 162 8.56 -3.09 -4.73
C ALA A 162 7.32 -2.65 -5.52
N LYS A 163 6.66 -3.57 -6.21
CA LYS A 163 5.42 -3.28 -6.93
C LYS A 163 4.30 -2.81 -6.01
N LEU A 164 4.20 -3.36 -4.79
CA LEU A 164 3.22 -2.91 -3.78
C LEU A 164 3.46 -1.48 -3.29
N GLN A 165 4.68 -0.94 -3.40
CA GLN A 165 4.94 0.47 -3.11
C GLN A 165 4.38 1.39 -4.22
N GLU A 166 4.32 0.93 -5.47
CA GLU A 166 3.74 1.71 -6.58
C GLU A 166 2.21 1.92 -6.45
N TYR A 167 1.52 1.03 -5.73
CA TYR A 167 0.10 1.18 -5.45
C TYR A 167 -0.20 2.25 -4.39
N ASP A 168 0.81 2.80 -3.70
CA ASP A 168 0.60 3.72 -2.59
C ASP A 168 0.30 5.17 -3.01
N ALA A 169 -0.51 5.81 -2.16
CA ALA A 169 -0.96 7.20 -2.13
C ALA A 169 -1.65 7.80 -3.38
N PHE A 170 -0.99 7.99 -4.52
CA PHE A 170 -1.48 8.94 -5.54
C PHE A 170 -2.55 8.36 -6.48
N GLY A 171 -2.34 7.15 -7.02
CA GLY A 171 -3.29 6.51 -7.94
C GLY A 171 -4.64 6.16 -7.28
N ALA A 172 -4.59 5.77 -6.00
CA ALA A 172 -5.79 5.54 -5.20
C ALA A 172 -6.56 6.84 -4.92
N ILE A 173 -5.89 7.96 -4.65
CA ILE A 173 -6.56 9.26 -4.46
C ILE A 173 -7.39 9.62 -5.68
N LEU A 174 -6.81 9.51 -6.88
CA LEU A 174 -7.52 9.83 -8.13
C LEU A 174 -8.69 8.87 -8.41
N SER A 175 -8.50 7.57 -8.15
CA SER A 175 -9.51 6.55 -8.46
C SER A 175 -10.77 6.68 -7.60
N TYR A 176 -10.66 7.23 -6.38
CA TYR A 176 -11.76 7.34 -5.42
C TYR A 176 -12.18 8.80 -5.14
N ALA A 177 -11.63 9.78 -5.85
CA ALA A 177 -12.03 11.17 -5.70
C ALA A 177 -13.48 11.35 -6.20
N THR A 178 -14.32 12.02 -5.43
CA THR A 178 -15.50 12.65 -6.01
C THR A 178 -14.99 13.87 -6.79
N MET A 179 -15.11 13.85 -8.12
CA MET A 179 -14.91 15.07 -8.90
C MET A 179 -15.97 16.07 -8.41
N ALA A 180 -15.53 17.07 -7.66
CA ALA A 180 -16.36 18.23 -7.39
C ALA A 180 -16.52 18.93 -8.74
N THR A 181 -17.71 18.86 -9.32
CA THR A 181 -18.13 19.92 -10.22
C THR A 181 -18.00 21.20 -9.42
N SER A 182 -17.06 22.04 -9.84
CA SER A 182 -17.10 23.45 -9.50
C SER A 182 -18.56 23.87 -9.57
N LEU A 183 -19.07 24.39 -8.44
CA LEU A 183 -20.21 25.29 -8.51
C LEU A 183 -19.82 26.30 -9.58
N ARG A 184 -20.42 26.17 -10.76
CA ARG A 184 -20.32 27.16 -11.82
C ARG A 184 -20.96 28.40 -11.22
N GLY A 185 -20.14 29.20 -10.55
CA GLY A 185 -20.47 30.57 -10.22
C GLY A 185 -20.68 31.28 -11.55
N GLY A 186 -21.87 31.82 -11.75
CA GLY A 186 -22.18 32.54 -12.97
C GLY A 186 -23.66 32.88 -13.11
N TRP A 187 -24.00 34.01 -12.49
CA TRP A 187 -25.10 34.95 -12.81
C TRP A 187 -26.51 34.61 -12.30
#